data_AF-N1R0Y6-F1
#
_entry.id   AF-N1R0Y6-F1
#
_cell.length_a   1.000
_cell.length_b   1.000
_cell.length_c   1.000
_cell.angle_alpha   90.00
_cell.angle_beta   90.00
_cell.angle_gamma   90.00
#
_symmetry.space_group_name_H-M   'P 1'
#
loop_
_entity.id
_entity.type
_entity.pdbx_description
1 polymer ?
#
loop_
_entity_poly.entity_id
_entity_poly.type
_entity_poly.pdbx_seq_one_letter_code
_entity_poly.pdbx_strand_id
1 'polypeptide(L)'
;MALESTAAEDVSCFHFPGHNQGKAVPSSLSNLIGAGAFLHDLPELPELDDLFYPKGVILDAQNRAAQLFGSSKMWFLVNRRTCGIQAAVMGTCCPGDYIVVPRNCHISVISALILSAMCKVSSMFAIPYISVIVDLTRLMMRTSGSMTVFQARRLSKVLSSLTQSSMLHMAGGLVDADKVSHCIQLLQSSSPSYLLLSSLDAARAQLSENGKYFDDSVAMALETKDQLMVIPGVSVLDLPCFASDFPAIYP
;
A
#
# COMPACT_ATOMS: atom_id res chain seq x y z
N MET A 1 -0.64 20.88 -8.84
CA MET A 1 -1.28 20.02 -7.82
C MET A 1 -1.61 20.85 -6.56
N ALA A 2 -2.52 20.44 -5.67
CA ALA A 2 -2.87 21.24 -4.47
C ALA A 2 -1.63 21.61 -3.63
N LEU A 3 -0.76 20.62 -3.35
CA LEU A 3 0.50 20.81 -2.63
C LEU A 3 1.43 21.85 -3.25
N GLU A 4 1.48 21.89 -4.59
CA GLU A 4 2.30 22.83 -5.34
C GLU A 4 1.72 24.24 -5.29
N SER A 5 0.40 24.38 -5.39
CA SER A 5 -0.30 25.66 -5.26
C SER A 5 -0.11 26.25 -3.88
N THR A 6 -0.34 25.46 -2.82
CA THR A 6 -0.21 25.91 -1.43
C THR A 6 1.24 26.28 -1.09
N ALA A 7 2.22 25.54 -1.63
CA ALA A 7 3.63 25.86 -1.42
C ALA A 7 4.08 27.16 -2.14
N ALA A 8 3.35 27.61 -3.17
CA ALA A 8 3.62 28.85 -3.88
C ALA A 8 3.02 30.08 -3.19
N GLU A 9 2.17 29.91 -2.18
CA GLU A 9 1.59 31.01 -1.42
C GLU A 9 2.64 31.64 -0.50
N ASP A 10 2.85 32.94 -0.61
CA ASP A 10 3.82 33.70 0.19
C ASP A 10 3.27 34.00 1.59
N VAL A 11 3.07 32.94 2.37
CA VAL A 11 2.55 33.00 3.74
C VAL A 11 3.70 32.90 4.73
N SER A 12 3.71 33.80 5.72
CA SER A 12 4.67 33.72 6.82
C SER A 12 4.44 32.45 7.64
N CYS A 13 5.44 31.57 7.67
CA CYS A 13 5.38 30.32 8.41
C CYS A 13 5.72 30.52 9.90
N PHE A 14 4.67 30.65 10.71
CA PHE A 14 4.73 30.55 12.17
C PHE A 14 4.26 29.17 12.67
N HIS A 15 4.42 28.16 11.81
CA HIS A 15 3.89 26.81 12.02
C HIS A 15 5.02 25.78 11.90
N PHE A 16 4.75 24.55 12.33
CA PHE A 16 5.60 23.41 11.99
C PHE A 16 5.59 23.16 10.46
N PRO A 17 6.61 22.49 9.89
CA PRO A 17 7.83 22.02 10.54
C PRO A 17 8.88 23.12 10.80
N GLY A 18 9.74 22.91 11.80
CA GLY A 18 10.72 23.90 12.28
C GLY A 18 11.81 24.30 11.27
N HIS A 19 11.93 23.61 10.14
CA HIS A 19 12.82 24.02 9.05
C HIS A 19 12.27 25.22 8.26
N ASN A 20 11.02 25.62 8.51
CA ASN A 20 10.39 26.83 7.98
C ASN A 20 10.52 26.96 6.46
N GLN A 21 9.96 25.97 5.74
CA GLN A 21 10.01 25.86 4.28
C GLN A 21 11.43 25.85 3.66
N GLY A 22 12.46 25.50 4.44
CA GLY A 22 13.84 25.44 3.96
C GLY A 22 14.75 26.51 4.56
N LYS A 23 14.18 27.57 5.15
CA LYS A 23 14.95 28.72 5.69
C LYS A 23 15.89 28.35 6.84
N ALA A 24 15.51 27.35 7.64
CA ALA A 24 16.30 26.88 8.78
C ALA A 24 16.98 25.52 8.53
N VAL A 25 17.05 25.06 7.28
CA VAL A 25 17.70 23.78 6.92
C VAL A 25 19.22 23.96 6.86
N PRO A 26 20.01 23.03 7.44
CA PRO A 26 21.45 23.00 7.23
C PRO A 26 21.82 22.91 5.74
N SER A 27 22.79 23.71 5.29
CA SER A 27 23.21 23.76 3.88
C SER A 27 23.62 22.40 3.31
N SER A 28 24.28 21.56 4.11
CA SER A 28 24.65 20.19 3.73
C SER A 28 23.43 19.34 3.34
N LEU A 29 22.31 19.50 4.04
CA LEU A 29 21.09 18.74 3.78
C LEU A 29 20.30 19.33 2.61
N SER A 30 20.21 20.67 2.53
CA SER A 30 19.59 21.35 1.38
C SER A 30 20.29 21.02 0.07
N ASN A 31 21.63 20.92 0.08
CA ASN A 31 22.41 20.53 -1.10
C ASN A 31 22.21 19.06 -1.49
N LEU A 32 21.92 18.18 -0.53
CA LEU A 32 21.71 16.74 -0.79
C LEU A 32 20.32 16.45 -1.36
N ILE A 33 19.28 17.02 -0.74
CA ILE A 33 17.88 16.69 -1.04
C ILE A 33 17.26 17.69 -2.03
N GLY A 34 17.79 18.91 -2.06
CA GLY A 34 17.25 20.03 -2.81
C GLY A 34 16.27 20.87 -1.99
N ALA A 35 16.34 22.19 -2.17
CA ALA A 35 15.49 23.14 -1.44
C ALA A 35 13.98 22.94 -1.71
N GLY A 36 13.62 22.48 -2.91
CA GLY A 36 12.23 22.25 -3.29
C GLY A 36 11.51 21.21 -2.41
N ALA A 37 12.23 20.19 -1.93
CA ALA A 37 11.62 19.21 -1.03
C ALA A 37 11.14 19.84 0.28
N PHE A 38 11.93 20.76 0.85
CA PHE A 38 11.58 21.47 2.09
C PHE A 38 10.49 22.51 1.90
N LEU A 39 10.38 23.08 0.70
CA LEU A 39 9.28 24.01 0.36
C LEU A 39 7.93 23.28 0.37
N HIS A 40 7.90 22.03 -0.08
CA HIS A 40 6.69 21.20 -0.14
C HIS A 40 6.47 20.33 1.09
N ASP A 41 7.35 20.36 2.10
CA ASP A 41 7.12 19.71 3.40
C ASP A 41 6.27 20.62 4.30
N LEU A 42 4.97 20.62 4.00
CA LEU A 42 3.96 21.45 4.64
C LEU A 42 3.22 20.67 5.74
N PRO A 43 2.75 21.36 6.80
CA PRO A 43 1.89 20.75 7.80
C PRO A 43 0.49 20.49 7.23
N GLU A 44 -0.41 20.00 8.07
CA GLU A 44 -1.83 20.01 7.77
C GLU A 44 -2.33 21.45 7.65
N LEU A 45 -2.70 21.82 6.42
CA LEU A 45 -3.25 23.11 6.05
C LEU A 45 -4.67 22.90 5.49
N PRO A 46 -5.59 23.87 5.65
CA PRO A 46 -6.96 23.74 5.14
C PRO A 46 -7.04 23.36 3.66
N GLU A 47 -6.09 23.83 2.85
CA GLU A 47 -5.99 23.59 1.41
C GLU A 47 -5.51 22.16 1.07
N LEU A 48 -4.83 21.50 2.02
CA LEU A 48 -4.23 20.17 1.85
C LEU A 48 -5.05 19.03 2.44
N ASP A 49 -6.13 19.34 3.14
CA ASP A 49 -7.04 18.39 3.79
C ASP A 49 -6.42 17.65 4.99
N ASP A 50 -7.26 17.02 5.81
CA ASP A 50 -6.84 16.20 6.96
C ASP A 50 -6.77 14.72 6.53
N LEU A 51 -5.62 14.06 6.70
CA LEU A 51 -5.47 12.65 6.35
C LEU A 51 -6.33 11.71 7.21
N PHE A 52 -6.62 12.08 8.46
CA PHE A 52 -7.43 11.29 9.38
C PHE A 52 -8.92 11.43 9.10
N TYR A 53 -9.36 12.61 8.66
CA TYR A 53 -10.76 12.84 8.29
C TYR A 53 -10.88 13.59 6.97
N PRO A 54 -10.52 12.92 5.85
CA PRO A 54 -10.38 13.58 4.57
C PRO A 54 -11.74 13.99 4.00
N LYS A 55 -11.84 15.24 3.55
CA LYS A 55 -13.05 15.84 2.95
C LYS A 55 -12.83 16.48 1.59
N GLY A 56 -11.57 16.72 1.23
CA GLY A 56 -11.16 17.47 0.05
C GLY A 56 -10.17 16.67 -0.80
N VAL A 57 -9.00 17.27 -1.04
CA VAL A 57 -8.05 16.77 -2.05
C VAL A 57 -7.53 15.36 -1.74
N ILE A 58 -7.41 14.99 -0.46
CA ILE A 58 -7.01 13.63 -0.05
C ILE A 58 -8.15 12.66 -0.32
N LEU A 59 -9.39 13.01 0.03
CA LEU A 59 -10.56 12.16 -0.23
C LEU A 59 -10.73 11.90 -1.72
N ASP A 60 -10.57 12.94 -2.54
CA ASP A 60 -10.64 12.84 -3.99
C ASP A 60 -9.55 11.92 -4.55
N ALA A 61 -8.31 12.04 -4.07
CA ALA A 61 -7.21 11.17 -4.46
C ALA A 61 -7.48 9.70 -4.07
N GLN A 62 -7.98 9.46 -2.85
CA GLN A 62 -8.37 8.14 -2.38
C GLN A 62 -9.52 7.53 -3.21
N ASN A 63 -10.53 8.32 -3.57
CA ASN A 63 -11.65 7.89 -4.41
C ASN A 63 -11.20 7.54 -5.83
N ARG A 64 -10.36 8.37 -6.46
CA ARG A 64 -9.76 8.06 -7.77
C ARG A 64 -8.93 6.78 -7.71
N ALA A 65 -8.19 6.58 -6.62
CA ALA A 65 -7.41 5.36 -6.43
C ALA A 65 -8.32 4.14 -6.26
N ALA A 66 -9.40 4.28 -5.48
CA ALA A 66 -10.38 3.21 -5.29
C ALA A 66 -11.02 2.77 -6.61
N GLN A 67 -11.37 3.73 -7.47
CA GLN A 67 -11.89 3.47 -8.82
C GLN A 67 -10.86 2.75 -9.70
N LEU A 68 -9.61 3.22 -9.72
CA LEU A 68 -8.54 2.63 -10.53
C LEU A 68 -8.27 1.16 -10.15
N PHE A 69 -8.31 0.86 -8.86
CA PHE A 69 -8.00 -0.49 -8.35
C PHE A 69 -9.23 -1.37 -8.10
N GLY A 70 -10.45 -0.89 -8.39
CA GLY A 70 -11.68 -1.65 -8.23
C GLY A 70 -12.04 -1.99 -6.77
N SER A 71 -11.68 -1.14 -5.81
CA SER A 71 -11.99 -1.32 -4.38
C SER A 71 -13.20 -0.50 -3.95
N SER A 72 -13.96 -0.97 -2.94
CA SER A 72 -15.08 -0.20 -2.37
C SER A 72 -14.61 0.99 -1.54
N LYS A 73 -13.49 0.87 -0.84
CA LYS A 73 -12.85 1.96 -0.08
C LYS A 73 -11.33 1.85 -0.17
N MET A 74 -10.67 3.01 -0.14
CA MET A 74 -9.21 3.09 -0.12
C MET A 74 -8.72 4.11 0.90
N TRP A 75 -7.66 3.75 1.62
CA TRP A 75 -6.93 4.66 2.50
C TRP A 75 -5.49 4.82 2.06
N PHE A 76 -4.98 6.04 2.11
CA PHE A 76 -3.56 6.34 1.92
C PHE A 76 -2.82 6.21 3.25
N LEU A 77 -1.64 5.60 3.19
CA LEU A 77 -0.84 5.30 4.36
C LEU A 77 0.58 5.85 4.21
N VAL A 78 1.05 6.55 5.23
CA VAL A 78 2.41 7.10 5.31
C VAL A 78 3.35 6.27 6.21
N ASN A 79 2.81 5.30 6.97
CA ASN A 79 3.55 4.45 7.91
C ASN A 79 3.81 3.02 7.37
N ARG A 80 3.93 2.86 6.04
CA ARG A 80 4.01 1.57 5.32
C ARG A 80 2.76 0.69 5.51
N ARG A 81 2.73 -0.40 4.76
CA ARG A 81 1.70 -1.44 4.83
C ARG A 81 1.48 -2.04 6.22
N THR A 82 2.47 -1.96 7.12
CA THR A 82 2.36 -2.52 8.46
C THR A 82 1.20 -1.90 9.22
N CYS A 83 1.05 -0.57 9.21
CA CYS A 83 -0.07 0.09 9.88
C CYS A 83 -1.41 -0.32 9.27
N GLY A 84 -1.49 -0.42 7.94
CA GLY A 84 -2.71 -0.85 7.24
C GLY A 84 -3.13 -2.29 7.58
N ILE A 85 -2.17 -3.22 7.67
CA ILE A 85 -2.43 -4.61 8.05
C ILE A 85 -2.90 -4.69 9.51
N GLN A 86 -2.23 -3.97 10.41
CA GLN A 86 -2.62 -3.91 11.82
C GLN A 86 -4.01 -3.31 11.97
N ALA A 87 -4.30 -2.20 11.29
CA ALA A 87 -5.61 -1.56 11.32
C ALA A 87 -6.72 -2.44 10.75
N ALA A 88 -6.44 -3.16 9.66
CA ALA A 88 -7.38 -4.12 9.10
C ALA A 88 -7.72 -5.20 10.13
N VAL A 89 -6.73 -5.89 10.71
CA VAL A 89 -6.96 -6.95 11.70
C VAL A 89 -7.68 -6.42 12.95
N MET A 90 -7.25 -5.28 13.50
CA MET A 90 -7.86 -4.68 14.69
C MET A 90 -9.28 -4.16 14.44
N GLY A 91 -9.56 -3.67 13.24
CA GLY A 91 -10.89 -3.18 12.85
C GLY A 91 -11.86 -4.32 12.47
N THR A 92 -11.33 -5.49 12.09
CA THR A 92 -12.13 -6.65 11.70
C THR A 92 -12.40 -7.62 12.84
N CYS A 93 -11.42 -7.84 13.71
CA CYS A 93 -11.46 -8.94 14.67
C CYS A 93 -11.66 -8.42 16.09
N CYS A 94 -12.51 -9.11 16.85
CA CYS A 94 -12.70 -8.91 18.26
C CYS A 94 -11.95 -9.97 19.08
N PRO A 95 -11.62 -9.67 20.35
CA PRO A 95 -11.20 -10.66 21.31
C PRO A 95 -12.06 -11.94 21.31
N GLY A 96 -11.43 -13.09 21.07
CA GLY A 96 -12.08 -14.40 21.00
C GLY A 96 -12.40 -14.90 19.59
N ASP A 97 -12.34 -14.02 18.58
CA ASP A 97 -12.57 -14.39 17.18
C ASP A 97 -11.47 -15.30 16.63
N TYR A 98 -11.83 -16.10 15.63
CA TYR A 98 -10.88 -16.91 14.90
C TYR A 98 -10.42 -16.20 13.63
N ILE A 99 -9.11 -16.06 13.46
CA ILE A 99 -8.50 -15.55 12.24
C ILE A 99 -7.67 -16.65 11.59
N VAL A 100 -7.90 -16.84 10.29
CA VAL A 100 -7.12 -17.76 9.46
C VAL A 100 -5.94 -17.00 8.86
N VAL A 101 -4.74 -17.46 9.16
CA VAL A 101 -3.50 -16.81 8.73
C VAL A 101 -2.62 -17.82 8.01
N PRO A 102 -2.09 -17.49 6.80
CA PRO A 102 -1.15 -18.36 6.13
C PRO A 102 0.19 -18.40 6.88
N ARG A 103 0.84 -19.57 6.93
CA ARG A 103 2.09 -19.75 7.70
C ARG A 103 3.24 -18.86 7.22
N ASN A 104 3.23 -18.48 5.95
CA ASN A 104 4.19 -17.56 5.33
C ASN A 104 3.76 -16.08 5.45
N CYS A 105 2.86 -15.73 6.39
CA CYS A 105 2.45 -14.35 6.61
C CYS A 105 3.65 -13.47 7.02
N HIS A 106 3.57 -12.19 6.64
CA HIS A 106 4.59 -11.22 7.03
C HIS A 106 4.51 -10.91 8.54
N ILE A 107 5.62 -10.55 9.16
CA ILE A 107 5.72 -10.25 10.60
C ILE A 107 4.71 -9.19 11.09
N SER A 108 4.24 -8.31 10.20
CA SER A 108 3.19 -7.33 10.50
C SER A 108 1.84 -7.94 10.83
N VAL A 109 1.53 -9.13 10.29
CA VAL A 109 0.32 -9.88 10.67
C VAL A 109 0.49 -10.43 12.07
N ILE A 110 1.66 -11.00 12.39
CA ILE A 110 1.97 -11.48 13.74
C ILE A 110 1.88 -10.35 14.76
N SER A 111 2.45 -9.17 14.47
CA SER A 111 2.33 -8.02 15.36
C SER A 111 0.89 -7.53 15.51
N ALA A 112 0.09 -7.59 14.43
CA ALA A 112 -1.34 -7.27 14.51
C ALA A 112 -2.10 -8.22 15.44
N LEU A 113 -1.79 -9.52 15.41
CA LEU A 113 -2.39 -10.51 16.32
C LEU A 113 -2.04 -10.21 17.77
N ILE A 114 -0.79 -9.83 18.04
CA ILE A 114 -0.34 -9.41 19.38
C ILE A 114 -1.10 -8.16 19.83
N LEU A 115 -1.21 -7.15 18.97
CA LEU A 115 -1.91 -5.89 19.26
C LEU A 115 -3.43 -6.08 19.45
N SER A 116 -4.03 -7.03 18.74
CA SER A 116 -5.44 -7.39 18.89
C SER A 116 -5.74 -8.20 20.16
N ALA A 117 -4.70 -8.53 20.94
CA ALA A 117 -4.67 -9.12 22.28
C ALA A 117 -5.45 -10.43 22.54
N MET A 118 -6.32 -10.93 21.68
CA MET A 118 -7.22 -12.05 22.05
C MET A 118 -7.79 -12.84 20.85
N CYS A 119 -7.35 -12.63 19.61
CA CYS A 119 -7.81 -13.47 18.48
C CYS A 119 -7.22 -14.88 18.59
N LYS A 120 -8.08 -15.90 18.57
CA LYS A 120 -7.64 -17.29 18.47
C LYS A 120 -7.14 -17.54 17.05
N VAL A 121 -5.92 -18.01 16.91
CA VAL A 121 -5.35 -18.28 15.59
C VAL A 121 -5.66 -19.72 15.21
N SER A 122 -6.40 -19.91 14.12
CA SER A 122 -6.45 -21.20 13.44
C SER A 122 -5.46 -21.14 12.28
N SER A 123 -4.34 -21.85 12.40
CA SER A 123 -3.41 -21.98 11.29
C SER A 123 -4.05 -22.85 10.22
N MET A 124 -4.16 -22.32 9.00
CA MET A 124 -4.50 -23.14 7.85
C MET A 124 -3.20 -23.57 7.19
N PHE A 125 -3.06 -24.87 6.92
CA PHE A 125 -2.12 -25.36 5.92
C PHE A 125 -2.57 -24.78 4.58
N ALA A 126 -2.06 -23.60 4.25
CA ALA A 126 -2.06 -23.17 2.86
C ALA A 126 -1.13 -24.13 2.13
N ILE A 127 -1.73 -25.01 1.33
CA ILE A 127 -1.06 -25.86 0.35
C ILE A 127 0.07 -25.02 -0.31
N PRO A 128 1.31 -25.54 -0.41
CA PRO A 128 2.52 -24.75 -0.73
C PRO A 128 2.46 -24.02 -2.09
N TYR A 129 1.48 -24.34 -2.92
CA TYR A 129 1.25 -23.77 -4.24
C TYR A 129 0.76 -22.32 -4.25
N ILE A 130 0.24 -21.78 -3.14
CA ILE A 130 -0.13 -20.36 -3.09
C ILE A 130 0.99 -19.53 -2.44
N SER A 131 2.19 -19.65 -3.02
CA SER A 131 3.34 -18.79 -2.69
C SER A 131 3.65 -17.78 -3.79
N VAL A 132 2.89 -17.79 -4.89
CA VAL A 132 3.00 -16.76 -5.93
C VAL A 132 2.00 -15.66 -5.61
N ILE A 133 2.52 -14.46 -5.34
CA ILE A 133 1.85 -13.19 -4.97
C ILE A 133 0.69 -12.77 -5.91
N VAL A 134 0.36 -13.56 -6.94
CA VAL A 134 -0.49 -13.17 -8.06
C VAL A 134 -1.92 -13.74 -8.01
N ASP A 135 -2.20 -14.84 -7.29
CA ASP A 135 -3.51 -15.52 -7.46
C ASP A 135 -4.51 -15.37 -6.29
N LEU A 136 -4.07 -15.09 -5.06
CA LEU A 136 -5.03 -14.82 -3.97
C LEU A 136 -5.86 -13.56 -4.25
N THR A 137 -5.25 -12.56 -4.89
CA THR A 137 -5.87 -11.27 -5.24
C THR A 137 -6.98 -11.42 -6.28
N ARG A 138 -6.82 -12.30 -7.28
CA ARG A 138 -7.85 -12.57 -8.31
C ARG A 138 -8.91 -13.54 -7.82
N LEU A 139 -8.53 -14.55 -7.04
CA LEU A 139 -9.47 -15.54 -6.50
C LEU A 139 -10.42 -14.91 -5.46
N MET A 140 -9.91 -14.04 -4.58
CA MET A 140 -10.71 -13.38 -3.54
C MET A 140 -11.58 -12.23 -4.06
N MET A 141 -11.19 -11.59 -5.17
CA MET A 141 -12.02 -10.57 -5.85
C MET A 141 -13.15 -11.20 -6.69
N ARG A 142 -13.06 -12.49 -7.03
CA ARG A 142 -14.09 -13.22 -7.80
C ARG A 142 -15.20 -13.84 -6.95
N THR A 143 -15.01 -13.99 -5.64
CA THR A 143 -16.06 -14.48 -4.74
C THR A 143 -17.10 -13.39 -4.51
N SER A 144 -18.17 -13.46 -5.30
CA SER A 144 -19.37 -12.63 -5.19
C SER A 144 -19.96 -12.67 -3.78
N GLY A 145 -19.96 -11.54 -3.08
CA GLY A 145 -21.04 -11.16 -2.15
C GLY A 145 -20.91 -11.42 -0.65
N SER A 146 -19.89 -12.12 -0.14
CA SER A 146 -19.83 -12.45 1.31
C SER A 146 -18.44 -12.48 1.95
N MET A 147 -17.46 -11.76 1.39
CA MET A 147 -16.12 -11.69 1.99
C MET A 147 -15.56 -10.27 1.85
N THR A 148 -15.04 -9.71 2.94
CA THR A 148 -14.25 -8.47 2.87
C THR A 148 -12.79 -8.82 2.61
N VAL A 149 -12.20 -8.19 1.60
CA VAL A 149 -10.79 -8.39 1.24
C VAL A 149 -10.01 -7.12 1.56
N PHE A 150 -8.96 -7.26 2.37
CA PHE A 150 -7.99 -6.20 2.59
C PHE A 150 -6.71 -6.47 1.82
N GLN A 151 -6.28 -5.51 1.01
CA GLN A 151 -4.98 -5.55 0.35
C GLN A 151 -4.17 -4.33 0.74
N ALA A 152 -3.03 -4.55 1.41
CA ALA A 152 -2.05 -3.50 1.62
C ALA A 152 -1.04 -3.54 0.47
N ARG A 153 -0.94 -2.47 -0.32
CA ARG A 153 0.00 -2.35 -1.44
C ARG A 153 1.07 -1.31 -1.15
N ARG A 154 2.33 -1.71 -1.26
CA ARG A 154 3.47 -0.79 -1.19
C ARG A 154 3.71 -0.34 -2.61
N LEU A 155 3.35 0.90 -2.92
CA LEU A 155 3.47 1.39 -4.29
C LEU A 155 4.94 1.48 -4.67
N SER A 156 5.82 1.94 -3.79
CA SER A 156 7.28 2.03 -4.01
C SER A 156 8.02 0.73 -4.42
N LYS A 157 7.35 -0.43 -4.45
CA LYS A 157 7.92 -1.72 -4.91
C LYS A 157 7.50 -2.08 -6.33
N VAL A 158 6.41 -1.51 -6.83
CA VAL A 158 5.76 -1.88 -8.09
C VAL A 158 5.45 -0.64 -8.95
N LEU A 159 5.45 0.54 -8.35
CA LEU A 159 5.16 1.85 -8.92
C LEU A 159 6.14 2.89 -8.32
N SER A 160 6.20 4.05 -8.95
CA SER A 160 7.13 5.13 -8.61
C SER A 160 6.66 6.04 -7.44
N SER A 161 6.29 5.45 -6.30
CA SER A 161 5.99 6.23 -5.09
C SER A 161 7.15 6.23 -4.08
N LEU A 162 7.19 7.22 -3.18
CA LEU A 162 8.25 7.33 -2.19
C LEU A 162 8.21 6.17 -1.18
N THR A 163 9.36 5.80 -0.63
CA THR A 163 9.38 4.76 0.41
C THR A 163 8.56 5.21 1.63
N GLN A 164 8.03 4.24 2.39
CA GLN A 164 7.05 4.46 3.47
C GLN A 164 5.60 4.67 3.02
N SER A 165 5.37 5.12 1.79
CA SER A 165 4.02 5.24 1.26
C SER A 165 3.39 3.87 0.91
N SER A 166 2.08 3.73 1.16
CA SER A 166 1.28 2.56 0.77
C SER A 166 -0.21 2.89 0.73
N MET A 167 -1.01 1.97 0.20
CA MET A 167 -2.47 2.05 0.19
C MET A 167 -3.07 0.82 0.87
N LEU A 168 -4.15 1.01 1.62
CA LEU A 168 -5.02 -0.08 2.08
C LEU A 168 -6.29 -0.08 1.24
N HIS A 169 -6.53 -1.19 0.57
CA HIS A 169 -7.70 -1.42 -0.26
C HIS A 169 -8.68 -2.27 0.53
N MET A 170 -9.95 -1.91 0.53
CA MET A 170 -11.05 -2.72 1.03
C MET A 170 -12.02 -2.99 -0.11
N ALA A 171 -12.42 -4.25 -0.26
CA ALA A 171 -13.50 -4.67 -1.14
C ALA A 171 -14.55 -5.46 -0.35
N GLY A 172 -15.82 -5.35 -0.73
CA GLY A 172 -16.95 -5.94 0.01
C GLY A 172 -17.54 -5.01 1.06
N GLY A 173 -18.45 -5.53 1.88
CA GLY A 173 -19.26 -4.74 2.83
C GLY A 173 -19.54 -5.41 4.17
N LEU A 174 -18.83 -6.49 4.53
CA LEU A 174 -19.04 -7.18 5.81
C LEU A 174 -18.29 -6.54 6.98
N VAL A 175 -17.32 -5.68 6.68
CA VAL A 175 -16.48 -5.05 7.70
C VAL A 175 -16.86 -3.59 7.79
N ASP A 176 -16.97 -3.12 9.02
CA ASP A 176 -17.21 -1.73 9.33
C ASP A 176 -15.96 -0.89 8.96
N ALA A 177 -16.10 -0.10 7.89
CA ALA A 177 -15.03 0.76 7.39
C ALA A 177 -14.63 1.84 8.41
N ASP A 178 -15.54 2.27 9.29
CA ASP A 178 -15.27 3.29 10.29
C ASP A 178 -14.37 2.74 11.40
N LYS A 179 -14.57 1.47 11.81
CA LYS A 179 -13.66 0.79 12.75
C LYS A 179 -12.23 0.70 12.19
N VAL A 180 -12.11 0.31 10.92
CA VAL A 180 -10.80 0.24 10.25
C VAL A 180 -10.17 1.62 10.15
N SER A 181 -10.95 2.64 9.76
CA SER A 181 -10.49 4.03 9.71
C SER A 181 -9.99 4.51 11.07
N HIS A 182 -10.71 4.22 12.15
CA HIS A 182 -10.29 4.57 13.50
C HIS A 182 -8.98 3.86 13.91
N CYS A 183 -8.82 2.58 13.58
CA CYS A 183 -7.56 1.88 13.81
C CYS A 183 -6.40 2.47 12.98
N ILE A 184 -6.64 2.95 11.75
CA ILE A 184 -5.62 3.66 10.96
C ILE A 184 -5.18 4.94 11.67
N GLN A 185 -6.13 5.72 12.19
CA GLN A 185 -5.85 6.96 12.94
C GLN A 185 -4.98 6.69 14.18
N LEU A 186 -5.20 5.58 14.87
CA LEU A 186 -4.40 5.18 16.04
C LEU A 186 -2.96 4.77 15.69
N LEU A 187 -2.73 4.23 14.50
CA LEU A 187 -1.45 3.60 14.12
C LEU A 187 -0.58 4.48 13.22
N GLN A 188 -1.16 5.48 12.57
CA GLN A 188 -0.47 6.37 11.66
C GLN A 188 -0.06 7.68 12.34
N SER A 189 0.96 8.37 11.79
CA SER A 189 1.44 9.65 12.33
C SER A 189 0.34 10.71 12.34
N SER A 190 0.22 11.45 13.45
CA SER A 190 -0.59 12.68 13.55
C SER A 190 0.01 13.88 12.83
N SER A 191 1.19 13.72 12.24
CA SER A 191 1.82 14.69 11.36
C SER A 191 2.30 13.93 10.13
N PRO A 192 1.38 13.60 9.19
CA PRO A 192 1.71 12.84 8.01
C PRO A 192 2.54 13.67 7.04
N SER A 193 3.41 13.00 6.27
CA SER A 193 4.16 13.67 5.22
C SER A 193 3.30 13.81 3.96
N TYR A 194 3.00 15.05 3.58
CA TYR A 194 2.24 15.38 2.37
C TYR A 194 3.02 15.06 1.08
N LEU A 195 4.35 15.01 1.16
CA LEU A 195 5.20 14.47 0.09
C LEU A 195 4.94 12.98 -0.16
N LEU A 196 4.72 12.19 0.90
CA LEU A 196 4.38 10.78 0.74
C LEU A 196 2.99 10.61 0.13
N LEU A 197 2.01 11.42 0.56
CA LEU A 197 0.65 11.41 0.00
C LEU A 197 0.62 11.84 -1.47
N SER A 198 1.32 12.92 -1.82
CA SER A 198 1.42 13.40 -3.20
C SER A 198 2.10 12.37 -4.10
N SER A 199 3.13 11.67 -3.60
CA SER A 199 3.76 10.57 -4.35
C SER A 199 2.82 9.39 -4.61
N LEU A 200 1.85 9.12 -3.73
CA LEU A 200 0.83 8.10 -3.94
C LEU A 200 -0.17 8.52 -5.01
N ASP A 201 -0.66 9.77 -4.96
CA ASP A 201 -1.59 10.28 -5.96
C ASP A 201 -0.92 10.39 -7.34
N ALA A 202 0.34 10.83 -7.40
CA ALA A 202 1.13 10.89 -8.63
C ALA A 202 1.36 9.49 -9.23
N ALA A 203 1.75 8.51 -8.41
CA ALA A 203 1.93 7.13 -8.87
C ALA A 203 0.61 6.51 -9.37
N ARG A 204 -0.52 6.83 -8.73
CA ARG A 204 -1.86 6.46 -9.20
C ARG A 204 -2.19 7.12 -10.54
N ALA A 205 -1.94 8.43 -10.67
CA ALA A 205 -2.20 9.17 -11.91
C ALA A 205 -1.39 8.58 -13.09
N GLN A 206 -0.10 8.33 -12.87
CA GLN A 206 0.78 7.72 -13.88
C GLN A 206 0.25 6.36 -14.36
N LEU A 207 -0.23 5.53 -13.43
CA LEU A 207 -0.81 4.22 -13.77
C LEU A 207 -2.14 4.35 -14.54
N SER A 208 -2.93 5.38 -14.22
CA SER A 208 -4.21 5.64 -14.90
C SER A 208 -4.02 6.14 -16.33
N GLU A 209 -2.97 6.92 -16.60
CA GLU A 209 -2.69 7.50 -17.91
C GLU A 209 -2.00 6.50 -18.85
N ASN A 210 -1.10 5.68 -18.31
CA ASN A 210 -0.34 4.70 -19.07
C ASN A 210 -0.85 3.27 -18.81
N GLY A 211 -1.91 2.87 -19.51
CA GLY A 211 -2.43 1.48 -19.45
C GLY A 211 -1.42 0.39 -19.86
N LYS A 212 -0.29 0.78 -20.46
CA LYS A 212 0.83 -0.06 -20.90
C LYS A 212 2.06 0.03 -20.00
N TYR A 213 1.93 0.57 -18.78
CA TYR A 213 3.06 0.86 -17.89
C TYR A 213 4.02 -0.33 -17.66
N PHE A 214 3.49 -1.56 -17.70
CA PHE A 214 4.28 -2.78 -17.48
C PHE A 214 4.68 -3.49 -18.78
N ASP A 215 4.22 -3.05 -19.95
CA ASP A 215 4.38 -3.78 -21.22
C ASP A 215 5.86 -3.97 -21.55
N ASP A 216 6.67 -2.91 -21.45
CA ASP A 216 8.11 -2.98 -21.72
C ASP A 216 8.82 -3.90 -20.72
N SER A 217 8.43 -3.86 -19.44
CA SER A 217 9.00 -4.74 -18.41
C SER A 217 8.64 -6.20 -18.65
N VAL A 218 7.40 -6.47 -19.07
CA VAL A 218 6.94 -7.81 -19.45
C VAL A 218 7.66 -8.29 -20.71
N ALA A 219 7.82 -7.43 -21.72
CA ALA A 219 8.53 -7.74 -22.95
C ALA A 219 10.00 -8.11 -22.66
N MET A 220 10.71 -7.30 -21.87
CA MET A 220 12.08 -7.61 -21.44
C MET A 220 12.18 -8.91 -20.63
N ALA A 221 11.21 -9.18 -19.76
CA ALA A 221 11.19 -10.43 -18.98
C ALA A 221 10.98 -11.66 -19.88
N LEU A 222 10.11 -11.55 -20.88
CA LEU A 222 9.87 -12.61 -21.88
C LEU A 222 11.10 -12.81 -22.76
N GLU A 223 11.72 -11.74 -23.25
CA GLU A 223 12.97 -11.83 -24.03
C GLU A 223 14.09 -12.48 -23.22
N THR A 224 14.26 -12.08 -21.96
CA THR A 224 15.25 -12.68 -21.05
C THR A 224 14.98 -14.17 -20.85
N LYS A 225 13.71 -14.55 -20.66
CA LYS A 225 13.30 -15.95 -20.56
C LYS A 225 13.71 -16.73 -21.81
N ASP A 226 13.43 -16.22 -23.00
CA ASP A 226 13.75 -16.88 -24.26
C ASP A 226 15.26 -17.04 -24.44
N GLN A 227 16.05 -16.03 -24.08
CA GLN A 227 17.52 -16.11 -24.11
C GLN A 227 18.08 -17.16 -23.13
N LEU A 228 17.49 -17.28 -21.93
CA LEU A 228 17.90 -18.28 -20.93
C LEU A 228 17.63 -19.72 -21.39
N MET A 229 16.55 -19.97 -22.15
CA MET A 229 16.21 -21.30 -22.66
C MET A 229 17.23 -21.88 -23.64
N VAL A 230 18.04 -21.02 -24.28
CA VAL A 230 19.07 -21.44 -25.26
C VAL A 230 20.38 -21.84 -24.56
N ILE A 231 20.58 -21.50 -23.29
CA ILE A 231 21.83 -21.76 -22.56
C ILE A 231 21.92 -23.24 -22.16
N PRO A 232 22.92 -24.01 -22.62
CA PRO A 232 23.08 -25.41 -22.24
C PRO A 232 23.23 -25.57 -20.71
N GLY A 233 22.44 -26.47 -20.12
CA GLY A 233 22.45 -26.74 -18.68
C GLY A 233 21.56 -25.82 -17.84
N VAL A 234 20.88 -24.83 -18.44
CA VAL A 234 19.87 -24.00 -17.78
C VAL A 234 18.47 -24.48 -18.15
N SER A 235 17.57 -24.56 -17.17
CA SER A 235 16.16 -24.89 -17.40
C SER A 235 15.29 -23.82 -16.76
N VAL A 236 14.38 -23.23 -17.54
CA VAL A 236 13.44 -22.23 -17.05
C VAL A 236 12.14 -22.94 -16.65
N LEU A 237 11.71 -22.73 -15.40
CA LEU A 237 10.45 -23.27 -14.89
C LEU A 237 9.28 -22.43 -15.40
N ASP A 238 8.35 -23.05 -16.12
CA ASP A 238 7.13 -22.41 -16.59
C ASP A 238 5.89 -22.92 -15.84
N LEU A 239 4.79 -22.15 -15.92
CA LEU A 239 3.50 -22.50 -15.31
C LEU A 239 3.00 -23.94 -15.61
N PRO A 240 3.14 -24.51 -16.83
CA PRO A 240 2.77 -25.89 -17.09
C PRO A 240 3.61 -26.92 -16.33
N CYS A 241 4.85 -26.58 -15.92
CA CYS A 241 5.70 -27.44 -15.11
C CYS A 241 5.13 -27.70 -13.70
N PHE A 242 4.15 -26.90 -13.27
CA PHE A 242 3.45 -27.06 -12.00
C PHE A 242 2.06 -27.70 -12.14
N ALA A 243 1.57 -27.89 -13.37
CA ALA A 243 0.24 -28.46 -13.63
C ALA A 243 0.24 -30.00 -13.69
N SER A 244 1.41 -30.62 -13.94
CA SER A 244 1.57 -32.08 -13.96
C SER A 244 2.34 -32.56 -12.73
N ASP A 245 1.66 -33.36 -11.90
CA ASP A 245 2.22 -34.33 -10.96
C ASP A 245 3.08 -33.81 -9.80
N PHE A 246 2.53 -32.91 -8.98
CA PHE A 246 2.96 -32.83 -7.59
C PHE A 246 1.87 -33.41 -6.67
N PRO A 247 2.14 -34.51 -5.93
CA PRO A 247 1.17 -35.05 -5.00
C PRO A 247 0.92 -34.03 -3.90
N ALA A 248 -0.31 -33.52 -3.83
CA ALA A 248 -0.78 -32.59 -2.79
C ALA A 248 -0.91 -33.24 -1.40
N ILE A 249 -0.25 -34.38 -1.18
CA ILE A 249 -0.29 -35.17 0.05
C ILE A 249 1.17 -35.43 0.44
N TYR A 250 1.64 -34.71 1.44
CA TYR A 250 2.71 -35.20 2.32
C TYR A 250 2.06 -35.60 3.66
N PRO A 251 2.52 -36.69 4.30
CA PRO A 251 1.89 -37.35 5.45
C PRO A 251 1.78 -36.47 6.70
#